data_AF-A0A916W5X2-F1
#
_entry.id   AF-A0A916W5X2-F1
#
_cell.length_a   1.000
_cell.length_b   1.000
_cell.length_c   1.000
_cell.angle_alpha   90.00
_cell.angle_beta   90.00
_cell.angle_gamma   90.00
#
_symmetry.space_group_name_H-M   'P 1'
#
loop_
_entity.id
_entity.type
_entity.pdbx_description
1 polymer ?
#
loop_
_entity_poly.entity_id
_entity_poly.type
_entity_poly.pdbx_seq_one_letter_code
_entity_poly.pdbx_strand_id
1 'polypeptide(L)'
;MQLKLFRVFNRESTLPKIDSYFSDYLTVSDYTVGIPYDYGKNNYKKLLEVMKNMEVKQFIITPEKFFKLLNSSINEGYFLSDIQFLESVPAEHQELITHYKNNINSILNPFEKQSMATKLFSELDWLITDESIDIKKINIRINSDATPIQVDVEIYNNGVILLDDISVKEKVVNLLTGIE
;
A
#
# COMPACT_ATOMS: atom_id res chain seq x y z
N MET A 1 -2.04 4.51 13.09
CA MET A 1 -0.59 4.65 12.84
C MET A 1 -0.35 5.08 11.40
N GLN A 2 0.64 5.94 11.14
CA GLN A 2 1.04 6.32 9.79
C GLN A 2 2.51 5.97 9.57
N LEU A 3 2.84 5.41 8.42
CA LEU A 3 4.19 5.00 8.06
C LEU A 3 4.56 5.65 6.73
N LYS A 4 5.85 5.95 6.55
CA LYS A 4 6.43 6.30 5.24
C LYS A 4 7.53 5.31 4.91
N LEU A 5 7.42 4.70 3.74
CA LEU A 5 8.39 3.73 3.25
C LEU A 5 9.61 4.40 2.61
N PHE A 6 10.77 3.82 2.89
CA PHE A 6 12.05 4.19 2.28
C PHE A 6 12.80 2.94 1.85
N ARG A 7 13.40 3.01 0.66
CA ARG A 7 14.39 2.05 0.19
C ARG A 7 15.77 2.40 0.76
N VAL A 8 16.44 1.42 1.33
CA VAL A 8 17.79 1.48 1.89
C VAL A 8 18.78 0.87 0.90
N PHE A 9 19.86 1.57 0.57
CA PHE A 9 20.88 1.07 -0.37
C PHE A 9 22.06 0.40 0.33
N ASN A 10 22.41 0.86 1.53
CA ASN A 10 23.48 0.30 2.34
C ASN A 10 23.00 0.08 3.77
N ARG A 11 22.57 -1.15 4.06
CA ARG A 11 21.94 -1.52 5.33
C ARG A 11 22.89 -1.32 6.51
N GLU A 12 24.14 -1.75 6.38
CA GLU A 12 25.16 -1.70 7.44
C GLU A 12 25.45 -0.27 7.90
N SER A 13 25.52 0.68 6.97
CA SER A 13 25.83 2.08 7.29
C SER A 13 24.59 2.91 7.63
N THR A 14 23.41 2.50 7.16
CA THR A 14 22.18 3.30 7.23
C THR A 14 21.31 2.94 8.42
N LEU A 15 21.16 1.65 8.74
CA LEU A 15 20.31 1.24 9.87
C LEU A 15 20.76 1.80 11.21
N PRO A 16 22.06 1.78 11.58
CA PRO A 16 22.49 2.37 12.84
C PRO A 16 22.16 3.86 12.95
N LYS A 17 22.13 4.58 11.82
CA LYS A 17 21.69 5.97 11.77
C LYS A 17 20.18 6.06 12.00
N ILE A 18 19.38 5.24 11.33
CA ILE A 18 17.93 5.18 11.55
C ILE A 18 17.62 4.86 13.02
N ASP A 19 18.27 3.86 13.61
CA ASP A 19 18.14 3.45 15.02
C ASP A 19 18.39 4.63 15.98
N SER A 20 19.35 5.51 15.66
CA SER A 20 19.65 6.68 16.49
C SER A 20 18.57 7.78 16.48
N TYR A 21 17.69 7.78 15.47
CA TYR A 21 16.61 8.77 15.33
C TYR A 21 15.22 8.19 15.61
N PHE A 22 15.03 6.90 15.34
CA PHE A 22 13.73 6.22 15.37
C PHE A 22 13.87 4.87 16.08
N SER A 23 13.12 4.68 17.16
CA SER A 23 13.18 3.44 17.95
C SER A 23 12.08 2.42 17.58
N ASP A 24 11.13 2.80 16.75
CA ASP A 24 9.89 2.06 16.47
C ASP A 24 9.63 1.87 14.97
N TYR A 25 10.66 1.99 14.12
CA TYR A 25 10.49 1.76 12.70
C TYR A 25 10.29 0.28 12.35
N LEU A 26 9.63 0.05 11.22
CA LEU A 26 9.34 -1.28 10.69
C LEU A 26 10.38 -1.68 9.65
N THR A 27 10.93 -2.87 9.78
CA THR A 27 11.67 -3.51 8.69
C THR A 27 10.65 -4.25 7.83
N VAL A 28 10.46 -3.82 6.58
CA VAL A 28 9.57 -4.48 5.61
C VAL A 28 10.33 -5.58 4.87
N SER A 29 11.61 -5.33 4.60
CA SER A 29 12.52 -6.28 3.95
C SER A 29 13.97 -5.92 4.27
N ASP A 30 14.90 -6.60 3.60
CA ASP A 30 16.32 -6.23 3.63
C ASP A 30 16.57 -4.81 3.08
N TYR A 31 15.73 -4.35 2.16
CA TYR A 31 15.89 -3.11 1.40
C TYR A 31 14.86 -2.04 1.70
N THR A 32 13.80 -2.33 2.46
CA THR A 32 12.76 -1.34 2.76
C THR A 32 12.46 -1.26 4.24
N VAL A 33 12.32 -0.02 4.71
CA VAL A 33 11.90 0.32 6.06
C VAL A 33 10.68 1.24 6.02
N GLY A 34 9.77 1.06 6.96
CA GLY A 34 8.65 1.96 7.21
C GLY A 34 8.90 2.76 8.48
N ILE A 35 9.10 4.07 8.33
CA ILE A 35 9.30 4.95 9.48
C ILE A 35 7.96 5.52 9.94
N PRO A 36 7.53 5.30 11.20
CA PRO A 36 6.32 5.89 11.72
C PRO A 36 6.46 7.40 11.87
N TYR A 37 5.36 8.10 11.63
CA TYR A 37 5.28 9.53 11.85
C TYR A 37 3.90 9.90 12.38
N ASP A 38 3.87 10.96 13.19
CA ASP A 38 2.66 11.53 13.74
C ASP A 38 2.74 13.06 13.65
N TYR A 39 1.59 13.73 13.53
CA TYR A 39 1.58 15.20 13.49
C TYR A 39 1.88 15.83 14.87
N GLY A 40 2.00 15.02 15.92
CA GLY A 40 2.22 15.47 17.31
C GLY A 40 3.68 15.50 17.79
N LYS A 41 4.56 14.63 17.27
CA LYS A 41 5.96 14.50 17.70
C LYS A 41 6.94 14.58 16.54
N ASN A 42 6.71 13.79 15.49
CA ASN A 42 7.57 13.71 14.32
C ASN A 42 6.75 13.88 13.05
N ASN A 43 6.45 15.13 12.70
CA ASN A 43 5.64 15.41 11.51
C ASN A 43 6.34 14.96 10.22
N TYR A 44 5.55 14.80 9.16
CA TYR A 44 6.02 14.29 7.87
C TYR A 44 7.20 15.09 7.29
N LYS A 45 7.19 16.42 7.44
CA LYS A 45 8.27 17.29 6.97
C LYS A 45 9.59 16.98 7.68
N LYS A 46 9.57 16.90 9.02
CA LYS A 46 10.75 16.58 9.84
C LYS A 46 11.31 15.21 9.50
N LEU A 47 10.43 14.22 9.27
CA LEU A 47 10.86 12.90 8.80
C LEU A 47 11.64 13.01 7.49
N LEU A 48 11.09 13.71 6.49
CA LEU A 48 11.77 13.87 5.20
C LEU A 48 13.11 14.61 5.32
N GLU A 49 13.20 15.61 6.20
CA GLU A 49 14.45 16.34 6.46
C GLU A 49 15.53 15.45 7.07
N VAL A 50 15.18 14.58 8.02
CA VAL A 50 16.11 13.61 8.63
C VAL A 50 16.56 12.59 7.57
N MET A 51 15.60 12.00 6.85
CA MET A 51 15.88 10.94 5.88
C MET A 51 16.65 11.43 4.65
N LYS A 52 16.56 12.71 4.29
CA LYS A 52 17.31 13.32 3.17
C LYS A 52 18.83 13.19 3.33
N ASN A 53 19.33 13.13 4.56
CA ASN A 53 20.77 13.04 4.85
C ASN A 53 21.27 11.60 4.99
N MET A 54 20.41 10.61 4.72
CA MET A 54 20.72 9.19 4.80
C MET A 54 20.83 8.57 3.40
N GLU A 55 21.47 7.40 3.30
CA GLU A 55 21.63 6.66 2.04
C GLU A 55 20.35 5.87 1.70
N VAL A 56 19.25 6.61 1.59
CA VAL A 56 17.90 6.10 1.36
C VAL A 56 17.21 6.85 0.23
N LYS A 57 16.18 6.25 -0.36
CA LYS A 57 15.23 6.93 -1.24
C LYS A 57 13.82 6.68 -0.76
N GLN A 58 12.92 7.63 -1.02
CA GLN A 58 11.50 7.39 -0.80
C GLN A 58 11.04 6.22 -1.65
N PHE A 59 10.28 5.29 -1.05
CA PHE A 59 9.74 4.16 -1.79
C PHE A 59 8.47 4.61 -2.51
N ILE A 60 8.49 4.57 -3.83
CA ILE A 60 7.33 4.88 -4.67
C ILE A 60 6.66 3.56 -5.09
N ILE A 61 5.34 3.54 -4.95
CA ILE A 61 4.47 2.44 -5.37
C ILE A 61 3.99 2.79 -6.77
N THR A 62 4.63 2.16 -7.75
CA THR A 62 4.30 2.28 -9.17
C THR A 62 3.04 1.47 -9.50
N PRO A 63 2.42 1.68 -10.68
CA PRO A 63 1.32 0.84 -11.18
C PRO A 63 1.56 -0.66 -11.04
N GLU A 64 2.73 -1.14 -11.46
CA GLU A 64 3.12 -2.56 -11.33
C GLU A 64 3.04 -3.05 -9.88
N LYS A 65 3.50 -2.23 -8.93
CA LYS A 65 3.46 -2.57 -7.50
C LYS A 65 2.03 -2.51 -6.96
N PHE A 66 1.19 -1.61 -7.43
CA PHE A 66 -0.24 -1.64 -7.09
C PHE A 66 -0.91 -2.91 -7.58
N PHE A 67 -0.61 -3.38 -8.80
CA PHE A 67 -1.15 -4.66 -9.29
C PHE A 67 -0.68 -5.85 -8.45
N LYS A 68 0.61 -5.88 -8.06
CA LYS A 68 1.10 -6.90 -7.12
C LYS A 68 0.38 -6.82 -5.77
N LEU A 69 0.20 -5.63 -5.20
CA LEU A 69 -0.53 -5.42 -3.94
C LEU A 69 -1.98 -5.89 -4.03
N LEU A 70 -2.70 -5.51 -5.09
CA LEU A 70 -4.08 -5.89 -5.30
C LEU A 70 -4.21 -7.40 -5.48
N ASN A 71 -3.37 -8.01 -6.32
CA ASN A 71 -3.38 -9.45 -6.54
C ASN A 71 -3.11 -10.22 -5.24
N SER A 72 -2.09 -9.82 -4.47
CA SER A 72 -1.83 -10.42 -3.15
C SER A 72 -3.01 -10.22 -2.20
N SER A 73 -3.60 -9.02 -2.15
CA SER A 73 -4.75 -8.75 -1.29
C SER A 73 -5.97 -9.63 -1.62
N ILE A 74 -6.23 -9.85 -2.91
CA ILE A 74 -7.30 -10.71 -3.40
C ILE A 74 -7.05 -12.17 -3.01
N ASN A 75 -5.81 -12.65 -3.15
CA ASN A 75 -5.41 -14.02 -2.81
C ASN A 75 -5.51 -14.29 -1.30
N GLU A 76 -5.15 -13.30 -0.48
CA GLU A 76 -5.30 -13.35 0.98
C GLU A 76 -6.77 -13.16 1.44
N GLY A 77 -7.68 -12.90 0.51
CA GLY A 77 -9.11 -12.72 0.80
C GLY A 77 -9.43 -11.39 1.50
N TYR A 78 -8.55 -10.39 1.41
CA TYR A 78 -8.81 -9.06 1.94
C TYR A 78 -9.90 -8.36 1.13
N PHE A 79 -10.70 -7.56 1.82
CA PHE A 79 -11.79 -6.83 1.18
C PHE A 79 -11.23 -5.58 0.51
N LEU A 80 -11.45 -5.43 -0.79
CA LEU A 80 -11.06 -4.23 -1.53
C LEU A 80 -12.10 -3.13 -1.31
N SER A 81 -11.77 -2.13 -0.50
CA SER A 81 -12.69 -1.04 -0.14
C SER A 81 -12.74 0.03 -1.21
N ASP A 82 -11.57 0.54 -1.63
CA ASP A 82 -11.52 1.65 -2.59
C ASP A 82 -10.22 1.68 -3.41
N ILE A 83 -10.29 2.27 -4.60
CA ILE A 83 -9.15 2.59 -5.46
C ILE A 83 -9.33 4.04 -5.88
N GLN A 84 -8.44 4.91 -5.43
CA GLN A 84 -8.50 6.33 -5.73
C GLN A 84 -7.38 6.70 -6.70
N PHE A 85 -7.69 7.56 -7.66
CA PHE A 85 -6.79 8.03 -8.70
C PHE A 85 -6.30 9.46 -8.41
N LEU A 86 -5.21 9.86 -9.04
CA LEU A 86 -4.69 11.24 -8.94
C LEU A 86 -5.57 12.23 -9.68
N GLU A 87 -6.15 11.77 -10.79
CA GLU A 87 -7.02 12.55 -11.67
C GLU A 87 -8.44 11.97 -11.66
N SER A 88 -9.40 12.73 -12.18
CA SER A 88 -10.77 12.26 -12.32
C SER A 88 -10.84 11.17 -13.39
N VAL A 89 -11.37 10.01 -13.02
CA VAL A 89 -11.68 8.92 -13.96
C VAL A 89 -13.06 9.17 -14.58
N PRO A 90 -13.26 8.93 -15.89
CA PRO A 90 -14.59 9.03 -16.49
C PRO A 90 -15.60 8.09 -15.82
N ALA A 91 -16.86 8.53 -15.73
CA ALA A 91 -17.89 7.86 -14.93
C ALA A 91 -18.09 6.38 -15.34
N GLU A 92 -18.03 6.07 -16.63
CA GLU A 92 -18.18 4.70 -17.15
C GLU A 92 -17.09 3.75 -16.61
N HIS A 93 -15.84 4.19 -16.58
CA HIS A 93 -14.72 3.42 -16.04
C HIS A 93 -14.81 3.30 -14.52
N GLN A 94 -15.28 4.36 -13.84
CA GLN A 94 -15.52 4.31 -12.40
C GLN A 94 -16.62 3.30 -12.02
N GLU A 95 -17.67 3.18 -12.83
CA GLU A 95 -18.70 2.16 -12.67
C GLU A 95 -18.15 0.75 -12.89
N LEU A 96 -17.31 0.54 -13.92
CA LEU A 96 -16.65 -0.74 -14.18
C LEU A 96 -15.73 -1.16 -13.03
N ILE A 97 -14.88 -0.26 -12.54
CA ILE A 97 -14.00 -0.51 -11.39
C ILE A 97 -14.83 -0.89 -10.17
N THR A 98 -15.90 -0.14 -9.89
CA THR A 98 -16.79 -0.42 -8.76
C THR A 98 -17.47 -1.78 -8.91
N HIS A 99 -17.94 -2.11 -10.12
CA HIS A 99 -18.54 -3.39 -10.43
C HIS A 99 -17.55 -4.54 -10.19
N TYR A 100 -16.35 -4.48 -10.75
CA TYR A 100 -15.36 -5.56 -10.58
C TYR A 100 -14.91 -5.71 -9.13
N LYS A 101 -14.65 -4.61 -8.42
CA LYS A 101 -14.32 -4.61 -6.99
C LYS A 101 -15.40 -5.30 -6.15
N ASN A 102 -16.67 -4.94 -6.35
CA ASN A 102 -17.79 -5.53 -5.62
C ASN A 102 -17.92 -7.03 -5.88
N ASN A 103 -17.77 -7.46 -7.14
CA ASN A 103 -17.80 -8.88 -7.50
C ASN A 103 -16.64 -9.67 -6.88
N ILE A 104 -15.41 -9.13 -6.95
CA ILE A 104 -14.22 -9.76 -6.31
C ILE A 104 -14.48 -10.01 -4.82
N ASN A 105 -15.08 -9.05 -4.13
CA ASN A 105 -15.40 -9.15 -2.72
C ASN A 105 -16.51 -10.16 -2.41
N SER A 106 -17.45 -10.42 -3.34
CA SER A 106 -18.57 -11.34 -3.12
C SER A 106 -18.32 -12.78 -3.60
N ILE A 107 -17.41 -12.98 -4.55
CA ILE A 107 -17.13 -14.30 -5.14
C ILE A 107 -16.35 -15.16 -4.15
N LEU A 108 -16.85 -16.37 -3.86
CA LEU A 108 -16.17 -17.35 -3.02
C LEU A 108 -15.26 -18.29 -3.82
N ASN A 109 -15.58 -18.54 -5.10
CA ASN A 109 -14.78 -19.40 -5.97
C ASN A 109 -13.46 -18.70 -6.36
N PRO A 110 -12.28 -19.27 -6.05
CA PRO A 110 -11.00 -18.63 -6.34
C PRO A 110 -10.73 -18.37 -7.83
N PHE A 111 -11.15 -19.28 -8.72
CA PHE A 111 -10.95 -19.14 -10.16
C PHE A 111 -11.80 -18.02 -10.75
N GLU A 112 -13.07 -17.94 -10.35
CA GLU A 112 -13.97 -16.86 -10.76
C GLU A 112 -13.50 -15.52 -10.19
N LYS A 113 -13.02 -15.51 -8.94
CA LYS A 113 -12.44 -14.32 -8.31
C LYS A 113 -11.23 -13.81 -9.09
N GLN A 114 -10.33 -14.71 -9.48
CA GLN A 114 -9.16 -14.34 -10.29
C GLN A 114 -9.56 -13.86 -11.68
N SER A 115 -10.56 -14.48 -12.32
CA SER A 115 -11.08 -14.01 -13.61
C SER A 115 -11.63 -12.58 -13.50
N MET A 116 -12.31 -12.27 -12.40
CA MET A 116 -12.80 -10.90 -12.13
C MET A 116 -11.65 -9.93 -11.82
N ALA A 117 -10.64 -10.38 -11.08
CA ALA A 117 -9.42 -9.62 -10.81
C ALA A 117 -8.69 -9.24 -12.11
N THR A 118 -8.57 -10.17 -13.06
CA THR A 118 -7.97 -9.90 -14.37
C THR A 118 -8.72 -8.79 -15.11
N LYS A 119 -10.06 -8.80 -15.09
CA LYS A 119 -10.85 -7.72 -15.72
C LYS A 119 -10.62 -6.37 -15.05
N LEU A 120 -10.57 -6.34 -13.71
CA LEU A 120 -10.20 -5.13 -12.98
C LEU A 120 -8.80 -4.65 -13.37
N PHE A 121 -7.81 -5.54 -13.46
CA PHE A 121 -6.46 -5.16 -13.82
C PHE A 121 -6.35 -4.65 -15.25
N SER A 122 -7.06 -5.26 -16.22
CA SER A 122 -7.12 -4.73 -17.58
C SER A 122 -7.71 -3.32 -17.63
N GLU A 123 -8.76 -3.07 -16.85
CA GLU A 123 -9.39 -1.74 -16.75
C GLU A 123 -8.43 -0.70 -16.14
N LEU A 124 -7.75 -1.06 -15.06
CA LEU A 124 -6.77 -0.19 -14.42
C LEU A 124 -5.55 0.06 -15.30
N ASP A 125 -5.09 -0.96 -16.02
CA ASP A 125 -3.95 -0.86 -16.94
C ASP A 125 -4.29 0.12 -18.06
N TRP A 126 -5.46 -0.01 -18.69
CA TRP A 126 -5.93 0.92 -19.71
C TRP A 126 -5.96 2.37 -19.22
N LEU A 127 -6.51 2.63 -18.02
CA LEU A 127 -6.50 3.98 -17.43
C LEU A 127 -5.08 4.54 -17.25
N ILE A 128 -4.12 3.68 -16.89
CA ILE A 128 -2.73 4.08 -16.66
C ILE A 128 -1.99 4.29 -17.98
N THR A 129 -2.18 3.41 -18.97
CA THR A 129 -1.42 3.41 -20.23
C THR A 129 -1.98 4.35 -21.28
N ASP A 130 -3.30 4.36 -21.43
CA ASP A 130 -3.99 5.08 -22.51
C ASP A 130 -4.41 6.48 -22.02
N GLU A 131 -4.94 6.58 -20.81
CA GLU A 131 -5.41 7.86 -20.23
C GLU A 131 -4.37 8.55 -19.34
N SER A 132 -3.23 7.90 -19.03
CA SER A 132 -2.19 8.42 -18.14
C SER A 132 -2.69 8.77 -16.73
N ILE A 133 -3.76 8.12 -16.27
CA ILE A 133 -4.36 8.34 -14.96
C ILE A 133 -3.73 7.39 -13.93
N ASP A 134 -2.83 7.92 -13.12
CA ASP A 134 -2.15 7.15 -12.08
C ASP A 134 -3.04 6.89 -10.84
N ILE A 135 -2.83 5.72 -10.22
CA ILE A 135 -3.43 5.37 -8.93
C ILE A 135 -2.78 6.24 -7.84
N LYS A 136 -3.60 6.92 -7.04
CA LYS A 136 -3.18 7.70 -5.87
C LYS A 136 -3.05 6.82 -4.64
N LYS A 137 -4.05 5.98 -4.37
CA LYS A 137 -4.06 5.06 -3.24
C LYS A 137 -5.02 3.90 -3.46
N ILE A 138 -4.79 2.82 -2.72
CA ILE A 138 -5.77 1.75 -2.52
C ILE A 138 -6.16 1.70 -1.03
N ASN A 139 -7.41 1.34 -0.76
CA ASN A 139 -7.90 1.04 0.57
C ASN A 139 -8.38 -0.42 0.61
N ILE A 140 -7.84 -1.19 1.55
CA ILE A 140 -8.21 -2.57 1.81
C ILE A 140 -8.61 -2.74 3.28
N ARG A 141 -9.53 -3.68 3.52
CA ARG A 141 -9.96 -4.08 4.85
C ARG A 141 -9.42 -5.45 5.19
N ILE A 142 -8.68 -5.51 6.29
CA ILE A 142 -7.99 -6.71 6.78
C ILE A 142 -8.59 -7.09 8.14
N ASN A 143 -8.85 -8.38 8.36
CA ASN A 143 -9.31 -8.86 9.66
C ASN A 143 -8.23 -8.60 10.73
N SER A 144 -8.61 -7.96 11.83
CA SER A 144 -7.73 -7.77 12.98
C SER A 144 -7.34 -9.12 13.60
N ASP A 145 -6.10 -9.25 14.06
CA ASP A 145 -5.66 -10.40 14.86
C ASP A 145 -6.08 -10.30 16.34
N ALA A 146 -6.47 -9.10 16.78
CA ALA A 146 -6.84 -8.83 18.16
C ALA A 146 -8.36 -8.77 18.39
N THR A 147 -9.14 -8.49 17.33
CA THR A 147 -10.57 -8.21 17.43
C THR A 147 -11.33 -8.81 16.23
N PRO A 148 -12.65 -9.09 16.35
CA PRO A 148 -13.43 -9.65 15.24
C PRO A 148 -13.79 -8.62 14.15
N ILE A 149 -13.25 -7.39 14.23
CA ILE A 149 -13.54 -6.32 13.27
C ILE A 149 -12.48 -6.27 12.16
N GLN A 150 -12.89 -5.73 11.02
CA GLN A 150 -11.98 -5.39 9.95
C GLN A 150 -11.37 -4.01 10.18
N VAL A 151 -10.09 -3.88 9.84
CA VAL A 151 -9.29 -2.67 9.97
C VAL A 151 -9.01 -2.13 8.58
N ASP A 152 -9.26 -0.84 8.37
CA ASP A 152 -8.92 -0.16 7.13
C ASP A 152 -7.40 0.08 7.05
N VAL A 153 -6.86 -0.20 5.87
CA VAL A 153 -5.46 0.01 5.51
C VAL A 153 -5.42 0.80 4.21
N GLU A 154 -4.84 1.98 4.25
CA GLU A 154 -4.64 2.81 3.06
C GLU A 154 -3.19 2.80 2.63
N ILE A 155 -2.94 2.53 1.35
CA ILE A 155 -1.60 2.47 0.77
C ILE A 155 -1.53 3.48 -0.37
N TYR A 156 -0.71 4.52 -0.20
CA TYR A 156 -0.56 5.63 -1.14
C TYR A 156 0.61 5.42 -2.09
N ASN A 157 0.51 5.99 -3.30
CA ASN A 157 1.51 5.87 -4.35
C ASN A 157 2.89 6.40 -3.96
N ASN A 158 2.93 7.39 -3.07
CA ASN A 158 4.16 7.91 -2.52
C ASN A 158 4.75 7.00 -1.43
N GLY A 159 4.20 5.82 -1.15
CA GLY A 159 4.69 4.92 -0.09
C GLY A 159 4.33 5.36 1.32
N VAL A 160 3.30 6.22 1.49
CA VAL A 160 2.65 6.41 2.79
C VAL A 160 1.65 5.27 3.01
N ILE A 161 1.60 4.76 4.25
CA ILE A 161 0.64 3.75 4.68
C ILE A 161 -0.08 4.25 5.92
N LEU A 162 -1.40 4.16 5.92
CA LEU A 162 -2.24 4.43 7.07
C LEU A 162 -2.83 3.11 7.57
N LEU A 163 -2.69 2.89 8.87
CA LEU A 163 -3.17 1.70 9.56
C LEU A 163 -4.03 2.17 10.73
N ASP A 164 -5.32 1.87 10.71
CA ASP A 164 -6.19 2.30 11.81
C ASP A 164 -5.86 1.56 13.12
N ASP A 165 -5.41 0.32 13.02
CA ASP A 165 -5.04 -0.53 14.15
C ASP A 165 -3.70 -1.26 13.89
N ILE A 166 -2.86 -1.36 14.92
CA ILE A 166 -1.53 -2.02 14.83
C ILE A 166 -1.63 -3.54 14.68
N SER A 167 -2.78 -4.13 15.03
CA SER A 167 -3.01 -5.58 14.98
C SER A 167 -2.90 -6.18 13.58
N VAL A 168 -3.00 -5.38 12.51
CA VAL A 168 -2.83 -5.87 11.12
C VAL A 168 -1.42 -5.62 10.56
N LYS A 169 -0.49 -5.13 11.39
CA LYS A 169 0.86 -4.74 10.96
C LYS A 169 1.59 -5.86 10.20
N GLU A 170 1.63 -7.08 10.73
CA GLU A 170 2.39 -8.17 10.11
C GLU A 170 1.81 -8.57 8.74
N LYS A 171 0.47 -8.58 8.63
CA LYS A 171 -0.22 -8.81 7.35
C LYS A 171 0.14 -7.75 6.31
N VAL A 172 0.23 -6.49 6.74
CA VAL A 172 0.63 -5.39 5.87
C VAL A 172 2.10 -5.48 5.50
N VAL A 173 2.99 -5.85 6.43
CA VAL A 173 4.40 -6.11 6.11
C VAL A 173 4.51 -7.19 5.02
N ASN A 174 3.81 -8.32 5.18
CA ASN A 174 3.81 -9.40 4.18
C ASN A 174 3.34 -8.93 2.80
N LEU A 175 2.28 -8.11 2.73
CA LEU A 175 1.82 -7.53 1.47
C LEU A 175 2.90 -6.66 0.82
N LEU A 176 3.60 -5.85 1.61
CA LEU A 176 4.63 -4.93 1.11
C LEU A 176 5.91 -5.67 0.69
N THR A 177 6.28 -6.75 1.37
CA THR A 177 7.41 -7.59 0.95
C THR A 177 7.15 -8.20 -0.43
N GLY A 178 5.88 -8.53 -0.75
CA GLY A 178 5.50 -9.11 -2.04
C GLY A 178 5.57 -8.16 -3.24
N ILE A 179 5.88 -6.88 -3.05
CA ILE A 179 5.91 -5.86 -4.12
C ILE A 179 7.30 -5.27 -4.38
N GLU A 180 8.32 -5.81 -3.73
CA GLU A 180 9.72 -5.51 -4.03
C GLU A 180 10.21 -6.24 -5.27
#